data_AF-A0A8K0GD41-F1
#
_entry.id   AF-A0A8K0GD41-F1
#
_cell.length_a   1.000
_cell.length_b   1.000
_cell.length_c   1.000
_cell.angle_alpha   90.00
_cell.angle_beta   90.00
_cell.angle_gamma   90.00
#
_symmetry.space_group_name_H-M   'P 1'
#
loop_
_entity.id
_entity.type
_entity.pdbx_description
1 polymer ?
#
loop_
_entity_poly.entity_id
_entity_poly.type
_entity_poly.pdbx_seq_one_letter_code
_entity_poly.pdbx_strand_id
1 'polypeptide(L)'
;AATTGSTLNVSDSFVNKHFSKFPKDPEYHQLWKNTCKIDASQDCRFWHVCEDHFTRSNFLNERKDRVNSHVVVPCSSDNGKTLIGILVKIQFDTGINSGILDHLKKQVIKMKPADRYCSLIFDEISRSLEFHYEQVKRYISGFEGLMRHASNDDSQEVEEQFPESEMLIDFNISELDNVYFENSQGLTYLAGWVLKGINVPDCDNCRNTLYPGEVNNHHLPTSFREIDNRQQLTYASSYVMSLVQKIRDCLYKFLETSGFQRNLVNLGQVHCLEHDCNNII
;
A
#
# COMPACT_ATOMS: atom_id res chain seq x y z
N ALA A 1 51.75 0.43 5.42
CA ALA A 1 50.63 -0.49 5.70
C ALA A 1 49.41 0.04 4.98
N ALA A 2 49.09 -0.53 3.81
CA ALA A 2 47.91 -0.21 3.03
C ALA A 2 47.07 -1.48 2.97
N THR A 3 45.93 -1.49 3.66
CA THR A 3 45.04 -2.65 3.71
C THR A 3 44.12 -2.57 2.50
N THR A 4 44.33 -3.48 1.56
CA THR A 4 43.50 -3.70 0.38
C THR A 4 42.12 -4.20 0.80
N GLY A 5 41.08 -3.42 0.51
CA GLY A 5 39.69 -3.83 0.64
C GLY A 5 39.34 -4.87 -0.42
N SER A 6 38.98 -6.07 0.00
CA SER A 6 38.43 -7.13 -0.85
C SER A 6 36.98 -6.81 -1.21
N THR A 7 36.75 -6.41 -2.45
CA THR A 7 35.41 -6.35 -3.05
C THR A 7 34.92 -7.77 -3.33
N LEU A 8 33.89 -8.19 -2.59
CA LEU A 8 33.14 -9.41 -2.88
C LEU A 8 32.34 -9.21 -4.18
N ASN A 9 32.82 -9.80 -5.27
CA ASN A 9 32.05 -9.96 -6.50
C ASN A 9 30.87 -10.91 -6.25
N VAL A 10 29.71 -10.35 -5.94
CA VAL A 10 28.44 -11.09 -5.92
C VAL A 10 27.78 -10.92 -7.28
N SER A 11 28.17 -11.77 -8.24
CA SER A 11 27.38 -12.00 -9.45
C SER A 11 26.48 -13.21 -9.25
N ASP A 12 25.60 -13.17 -8.25
CA ASP A 12 24.53 -14.17 -8.13
C ASP A 12 23.44 -13.77 -9.12
N SER A 13 23.48 -14.36 -10.31
CA SER A 13 22.36 -14.32 -11.24
C SER A 13 21.16 -14.98 -10.58
N PHE A 14 20.10 -14.20 -10.32
CA PHE A 14 18.84 -14.71 -9.81
C PHE A 14 18.20 -15.63 -10.86
N VAL A 15 18.34 -16.94 -10.70
CA VAL A 15 17.66 -17.94 -11.54
C VAL A 15 16.30 -18.24 -10.91
N ASN A 16 15.24 -18.09 -11.72
CA ASN A 16 13.90 -18.48 -11.30
C ASN A 16 13.88 -19.99 -11.04
N LYS A 17 13.55 -20.39 -9.80
CA LYS A 17 13.45 -21.80 -9.42
C LYS A 17 12.11 -22.37 -9.84
N HIS A 18 12.12 -23.62 -10.27
CA HIS A 18 10.89 -24.37 -10.53
C HIS A 18 10.30 -24.94 -9.24
N PHE A 19 8.97 -24.93 -9.15
CA PHE A 19 8.20 -25.42 -8.01
C PHE A 19 7.26 -26.53 -8.47
N SER A 20 7.39 -27.72 -7.87
CA SER A 20 6.59 -28.91 -8.20
C SER A 20 5.48 -29.13 -7.18
N LYS A 21 4.28 -29.45 -7.67
CA LYS A 21 3.12 -29.78 -6.82
C LYS A 21 3.27 -31.17 -6.21
N PHE A 22 2.59 -31.39 -5.08
CA PHE A 22 2.48 -32.72 -4.47
C PHE A 22 1.83 -33.72 -5.44
N PRO A 23 2.28 -35.00 -5.45
CA PRO A 23 1.65 -36.05 -6.23
C PRO A 23 0.16 -36.21 -5.90
N LYS A 24 -0.63 -36.58 -6.91
CA LYS A 24 -2.04 -36.95 -6.70
C LYS A 24 -2.19 -38.38 -6.16
N ASP A 25 -1.18 -39.21 -6.39
CA ASP A 25 -1.14 -40.57 -5.88
C ASP A 25 -1.04 -40.55 -4.34
N PRO A 26 -1.97 -41.18 -3.60
CA PRO A 26 -2.01 -41.11 -2.14
C PRO A 26 -0.75 -41.63 -1.44
N GLU A 27 -0.11 -42.66 -2.00
CA GLU A 27 1.07 -43.29 -1.41
C GLU A 27 2.26 -42.32 -1.46
N TYR A 28 2.54 -41.77 -2.65
CA TYR A 28 3.61 -40.80 -2.83
C TYR A 28 3.29 -39.45 -2.18
N HIS A 29 2.02 -39.05 -2.13
CA HIS A 29 1.60 -37.86 -1.40
C HIS A 29 1.92 -37.98 0.09
N GLN A 30 1.58 -39.12 0.72
CA GLN A 30 1.90 -39.35 2.12
C GLN A 30 3.41 -39.48 2.34
N LEU A 31 4.13 -40.10 1.40
CA LEU A 31 5.58 -40.20 1.47
C LEU A 31 6.26 -38.83 1.43
N TRP A 32 5.78 -37.92 0.58
CA TRP A 32 6.26 -36.53 0.52
C TRP A 32 5.92 -35.78 1.81
N LYS A 33 4.71 -35.94 2.38
CA LYS A 33 4.36 -35.37 3.68
C LYS A 33 5.32 -35.82 4.78
N ASN A 34 5.53 -37.13 4.90
CA ASN A 34 6.42 -37.73 5.90
C ASN A 34 7.85 -37.20 5.75
N THR A 35 8.32 -37.12 4.50
CA THR A 35 9.66 -36.64 4.14
C THR A 35 9.85 -35.17 4.49
N CYS A 36 8.87 -34.31 4.18
CA CYS A 36 8.88 -32.89 4.50
C CYS A 36 8.50 -32.58 5.96
N LYS A 37 8.29 -33.61 6.80
CA LYS A 37 7.84 -33.49 8.19
C LYS A 37 6.53 -32.68 8.33
N ILE A 38 5.63 -32.84 7.38
CA ILE A 38 4.29 -32.23 7.38
C ILE A 38 3.33 -33.18 8.09
N ASP A 39 2.53 -32.65 9.00
CA ASP A 39 1.52 -33.44 9.72
C ASP A 39 0.50 -34.07 8.74
N ALA A 40 0.10 -35.31 9.02
CA ALA A 40 -0.80 -36.07 8.15
C ALA A 40 -2.15 -35.36 7.94
N SER A 41 -2.64 -34.62 8.94
CA SER A 41 -3.92 -33.89 8.90
C SER A 41 -3.90 -32.62 8.02
N GLN A 42 -2.73 -32.10 7.67
CA GLN A 42 -2.61 -30.85 6.93
C GLN A 42 -2.99 -31.01 5.46
N ASP A 43 -3.78 -30.06 4.95
CA ASP A 43 -4.16 -30.00 3.54
C ASP A 43 -3.00 -29.43 2.71
N CYS A 44 -2.44 -30.28 1.84
CA CYS A 44 -1.27 -29.96 1.00
C CYS A 44 -1.64 -29.57 -0.44
N ARG A 45 -2.93 -29.31 -0.75
CA ARG A 45 -3.37 -28.99 -2.13
C ARG A 45 -2.65 -27.81 -2.79
N PHE A 46 -2.20 -26.84 -2.01
CA PHE A 46 -1.48 -25.64 -2.50
C PHE A 46 0.02 -25.65 -2.21
N TRP A 47 0.53 -26.75 -1.67
CA TRP A 47 1.94 -26.85 -1.28
C TRP A 47 2.78 -27.22 -2.48
N HIS A 48 3.99 -26.65 -2.53
CA HIS A 48 4.94 -26.88 -3.60
C HIS A 48 6.33 -27.12 -3.02
N VAL A 49 7.12 -27.94 -3.71
CA VAL A 49 8.51 -28.25 -3.37
C VAL A 49 9.40 -27.68 -4.46
N CYS A 50 10.42 -26.90 -4.10
CA CYS A 50 11.34 -26.34 -5.08
C CYS A 50 12.28 -27.39 -5.68
N GLU A 51 12.78 -27.15 -6.89
CA GLU A 51 13.61 -28.09 -7.65
C GLU A 51 14.90 -28.52 -6.93
N ASP A 52 15.39 -27.73 -5.97
CA ASP A 52 16.60 -28.02 -5.19
C ASP A 52 16.48 -29.28 -4.32
N HIS A 53 15.25 -29.71 -4.03
CA HIS A 53 14.98 -30.93 -3.29
C HIS A 53 15.06 -32.19 -4.14
N PHE A 54 15.33 -32.06 -5.44
CA PHE A 54 15.37 -33.16 -6.39
C PHE A 54 16.74 -33.29 -7.01
N THR A 55 17.20 -34.53 -7.19
CA THR A 55 18.38 -34.81 -8.01
C THR A 55 18.01 -34.77 -9.49
N ARG A 56 19.00 -34.57 -10.37
CA ARG A 56 18.75 -34.46 -11.82
C ARG A 56 18.06 -35.70 -12.40
N SER A 57 18.29 -36.89 -11.84
CA SER A 57 17.65 -38.14 -12.26
C SER A 57 16.16 -38.24 -11.88
N ASN A 58 15.66 -37.32 -11.04
CA ASN A 58 14.25 -37.31 -10.63
C ASN A 58 13.33 -36.58 -11.63
N PHE A 59 13.91 -35.84 -12.57
CA PHE A 59 13.16 -35.12 -13.60
C PHE A 59 13.00 -35.98 -14.85
N LEU A 60 11.82 -35.90 -15.47
CA LEU A 60 11.49 -36.60 -16.72
C LEU A 60 12.14 -35.94 -17.95
N ASN A 61 12.73 -34.76 -17.78
CA ASN A 61 13.31 -33.99 -18.87
C ASN A 61 14.49 -33.12 -18.41
N GLU A 62 15.29 -32.67 -19.37
CA GLU A 62 16.47 -31.84 -19.10
C GLU A 62 16.12 -30.43 -18.60
N ARG A 63 14.89 -29.97 -18.90
CA ARG A 63 14.36 -28.66 -18.50
C ARG A 63 13.93 -28.59 -17.03
N LYS A 64 13.84 -29.73 -16.34
CA LYS A 64 13.44 -29.84 -14.93
C LYS A 64 12.05 -29.29 -14.57
N ASP A 65 11.17 -29.10 -15.55
CA ASP A 65 9.79 -28.64 -15.33
C ASP A 65 8.81 -29.79 -15.01
N ARG A 66 9.25 -31.05 -15.16
CA ARG A 66 8.43 -32.24 -14.84
C ARG A 66 9.18 -33.22 -13.96
N VAL A 67 8.75 -33.35 -12.70
CA VAL A 67 9.24 -34.37 -11.77
C VAL A 67 8.48 -35.69 -12.01
N ASN A 68 9.18 -36.81 -11.95
CA ASN A 68 8.56 -38.13 -11.99
C ASN A 68 7.71 -38.33 -10.72
N SER A 69 6.42 -38.64 -10.89
CA SER A 69 5.44 -38.77 -9.80
C SER A 69 5.77 -39.86 -8.78
N HIS A 70 6.64 -40.80 -9.15
CA HIS A 70 7.07 -41.92 -8.29
C HIS A 70 8.37 -41.64 -7.53
N VAL A 71 8.91 -40.42 -7.61
CA VAL A 71 10.14 -40.07 -6.91
C VAL A 71 9.86 -39.79 -5.44
N VAL A 72 10.69 -40.39 -4.59
CA VAL A 72 10.83 -40.01 -3.18
C VAL A 72 11.71 -38.77 -3.12
N VAL A 73 11.20 -37.67 -2.56
CA VAL A 73 11.99 -36.45 -2.39
C VAL A 73 13.16 -36.76 -1.44
N PRO A 74 14.43 -36.56 -1.82
CA PRO A 74 15.50 -36.54 -0.84
C PRO A 74 15.37 -35.26 -0.01
N CYS A 75 14.74 -35.33 1.16
CA CYS A 75 14.87 -34.26 2.16
C CYS A 75 16.29 -34.30 2.72
N SER A 76 17.25 -33.73 2.00
CA SER A 76 18.48 -33.25 2.62
C SER A 76 18.10 -32.02 3.45
N SER A 77 17.68 -32.25 4.70
CA SER A 77 17.48 -31.21 5.72
C SER A 77 18.74 -30.40 5.99
N ASP A 78 19.90 -30.85 5.50
CA ASP A 78 21.19 -30.33 5.95
C ASP A 78 21.72 -29.18 5.10
N ASN A 79 21.09 -28.86 3.96
CA ASN A 79 21.40 -27.68 3.15
C ASN A 79 20.16 -26.85 2.77
N GLY A 80 19.00 -27.15 3.36
CA GLY A 80 17.72 -26.52 3.07
C GLY A 80 17.72 -25.05 3.47
N LYS A 81 18.05 -24.17 2.52
CA LYS A 81 17.64 -22.77 2.59
C LYS A 81 16.10 -22.76 2.52
N THR A 82 15.45 -22.98 3.67
CA THR A 82 14.00 -22.85 3.79
C THR A 82 13.59 -21.48 3.27
N LEU A 83 12.35 -21.31 2.80
CA LEU A 83 11.85 -20.00 2.41
C LEU A 83 12.12 -18.96 3.53
N ILE A 84 11.96 -19.39 4.79
CA ILE A 84 12.36 -18.61 5.98
C ILE A 84 13.85 -18.26 5.94
N GLY A 85 14.75 -19.21 5.71
CA GLY A 85 16.19 -18.94 5.59
C GLY A 85 16.58 -18.05 4.40
N ILE A 86 15.76 -17.99 3.34
CA ILE A 86 15.92 -17.01 2.25
C ILE A 86 15.40 -15.64 2.69
N LEU A 87 14.22 -15.58 3.32
CA LEU A 87 13.60 -14.35 3.81
C LEU A 87 14.43 -13.69 4.91
N VAL A 88 15.06 -14.46 5.80
CA VAL A 88 15.97 -13.98 6.85
C VAL A 88 17.20 -13.27 6.25
N LYS A 89 17.59 -13.59 5.01
CA LYS A 89 18.69 -12.89 4.32
C LYS A 89 18.27 -11.53 3.76
N ILE A 90 16.98 -11.28 3.63
CA ILE A 90 16.46 -9.99 3.21
C ILE A 90 16.27 -9.17 4.48
N GLN A 91 17.21 -8.25 4.72
CA GLN A 91 17.11 -7.35 5.87
C GLN A 91 16.05 -6.29 5.60
N PHE A 92 14.98 -6.32 6.41
CA PHE A 92 14.02 -5.24 6.51
C PHE A 92 14.33 -4.46 7.79
N ASP A 93 14.69 -3.20 7.59
CA ASP A 93 14.89 -2.22 8.66
C ASP A 93 13.85 -1.12 8.54
N THR A 94 13.68 -0.34 9.61
CA THR A 94 12.78 0.81 9.64
C THR A 94 13.27 1.90 8.69
N GLY A 95 12.34 2.70 8.17
CA GLY A 95 12.64 3.75 7.20
C GLY A 95 12.64 3.27 5.75
N ILE A 96 13.45 3.92 4.92
CA ILE A 96 13.47 3.68 3.47
C ILE A 96 14.30 2.44 3.15
N ASN A 97 13.67 1.39 2.60
CA ASN A 97 14.39 0.17 2.17
C ASN A 97 15.18 0.44 0.88
N SER A 98 16.49 0.67 1.02
CA SER A 98 17.40 0.94 -0.09
C SER A 98 17.48 -0.21 -1.11
N GLY A 99 17.39 -1.46 -0.65
CA GLY A 99 17.41 -2.63 -1.53
C GLY A 99 16.22 -2.66 -2.50
N ILE A 100 15.02 -2.33 -2.00
CA ILE A 100 13.81 -2.20 -2.84
C ILE A 100 13.99 -1.02 -3.81
N LEU A 101 14.42 0.14 -3.33
CA LEU A 101 14.62 1.32 -4.20
C LEU A 101 15.65 1.06 -5.30
N ASP A 102 16.76 0.43 -4.99
CA ASP A 102 17.80 0.13 -6.00
C ASP A 102 17.33 -0.91 -7.01
N HIS A 103 16.52 -1.88 -6.58
CA HIS A 103 15.84 -2.77 -7.52
C HIS A 103 14.88 -1.99 -8.43
N LEU A 104 14.04 -1.11 -7.87
CA LEU A 104 13.10 -0.28 -8.63
C LEU A 104 13.84 0.63 -9.62
N LYS A 105 14.93 1.29 -9.24
CA LYS A 105 15.77 2.09 -10.15
C LYS A 105 16.22 1.28 -11.37
N LYS A 106 16.68 0.04 -11.15
CA LYS A 106 17.11 -0.87 -12.24
C LYS A 106 15.95 -1.23 -13.17
N GLN A 107 14.73 -1.36 -12.65
CA GLN A 107 13.54 -1.61 -13.47
C GLN A 107 13.13 -0.36 -14.25
N VAL A 108 13.09 0.81 -13.61
CA VAL A 108 12.71 2.09 -14.24
C VAL A 108 13.62 2.44 -15.42
N ILE A 109 14.92 2.12 -15.36
CA ILE A 109 15.85 2.31 -16.49
C ILE A 109 15.42 1.53 -17.73
N LYS A 110 14.80 0.35 -17.55
CA LYS A 110 14.32 -0.51 -18.65
C LYS A 110 12.94 -0.10 -19.18
N MET A 111 12.25 0.81 -18.49
CA MET A 111 10.91 1.27 -18.86
C MET A 111 10.97 2.39 -19.90
N LYS A 112 9.92 2.48 -20.73
CA LYS A 112 9.75 3.60 -21.67
C LYS A 112 9.56 4.90 -20.89
N PRO A 113 9.96 6.07 -21.43
CA PRO A 113 9.88 7.33 -20.70
C PRO A 113 8.49 7.64 -20.12
N ALA A 114 7.41 7.35 -20.86
CA ALA A 114 6.04 7.58 -20.40
C ALA A 114 5.66 6.75 -19.16
N ASP A 115 6.25 5.57 -18.99
CA ASP A 115 5.92 4.65 -17.89
C ASP A 115 6.77 4.91 -16.63
N ARG A 116 7.70 5.88 -16.66
CA ARG A 116 8.61 6.15 -15.52
C ARG A 116 7.97 6.99 -14.42
N TYR A 117 6.83 7.61 -14.71
CA TYR A 117 6.11 8.46 -13.77
C TYR A 117 5.18 7.60 -12.92
N CYS A 118 5.26 7.77 -11.60
CA CYS A 118 4.36 7.11 -10.67
C CYS A 118 3.97 8.06 -9.54
N SER A 119 2.79 7.84 -8.97
CA SER A 119 2.34 8.49 -7.75
C SER A 119 2.72 7.62 -6.55
N LEU A 120 3.36 8.22 -5.55
CA LEU A 120 3.62 7.55 -4.28
C LEU A 120 2.49 7.93 -3.30
N ILE A 121 1.79 6.91 -2.82
CA ILE A 121 0.72 7.06 -1.83
C ILE A 121 1.15 6.26 -0.60
N PHE A 122 1.14 6.89 0.57
CA PHE A 122 1.43 6.28 1.84
C PHE A 122 0.33 6.62 2.83
N ASP A 123 0.08 5.70 3.76
CA ASP A 123 -0.89 5.83 4.84
C ASP A 123 -0.36 5.08 6.07
N GLU A 124 -0.87 5.42 7.25
CA GLU A 124 -0.52 4.77 8.51
C GLU A 124 -1.50 3.62 8.81
N ILE A 125 -1.00 2.55 9.42
CA ILE A 125 -1.83 1.41 9.84
C ILE A 125 -1.75 1.29 11.35
N SER A 126 -2.90 1.25 12.02
CA SER A 126 -2.98 0.97 13.45
C SER A 126 -2.48 -0.44 13.75
N ARG A 127 -1.57 -0.57 14.73
CA ARG A 127 -1.03 -1.84 15.20
C ARG A 127 -1.52 -2.12 16.61
N SER A 128 -1.56 -3.39 17.01
CA SER A 128 -1.80 -3.75 18.41
C SER A 128 -0.72 -3.16 19.31
N LEU A 129 -1.12 -2.71 20.51
CA LEU A 129 -0.24 -2.09 21.52
C LEU A 129 0.60 -3.13 22.30
N GLU A 130 1.03 -4.19 21.63
CA GLU A 130 1.76 -5.29 22.25
C GLU A 130 3.27 -5.09 22.12
N PHE A 131 4.01 -5.56 23.13
CA PHE A 131 5.46 -5.65 23.06
C PHE A 131 5.88 -6.92 22.30
N HIS A 132 6.78 -6.76 21.34
CA HIS A 132 7.35 -7.85 20.57
C HIS A 132 8.87 -7.88 20.73
N TYR A 133 9.39 -8.98 21.29
CA TYR A 133 10.83 -9.20 21.40
C TYR A 133 11.36 -9.92 20.16
N GLU A 134 12.20 -9.25 19.39
CA GLU A 134 12.88 -9.83 18.24
C GLU A 134 14.23 -10.40 18.70
N GLN A 135 14.28 -11.72 18.89
CA GLN A 135 15.44 -12.41 19.47
C GLN A 135 16.71 -12.25 18.63
N VAL A 136 16.58 -12.24 17.29
CA VAL A 136 17.74 -12.16 16.38
C VAL A 136 18.45 -10.81 16.51
N LYS A 137 17.66 -9.73 16.61
CA LYS A 137 18.17 -8.37 16.74
C LYS A 137 18.35 -7.93 18.20
N ARG A 138 17.95 -8.77 19.17
CA ARG A 138 18.02 -8.53 20.63
C ARG A 138 17.40 -7.20 21.07
N TYR A 139 16.27 -6.81 20.48
CA TYR A 139 15.53 -5.61 20.88
C TYR A 139 14.05 -5.92 21.11
N ILE A 140 13.43 -5.14 21.99
CA ILE A 140 11.99 -5.14 22.22
C ILE A 140 11.42 -3.99 21.38
N SER A 141 10.41 -4.29 20.57
CA SER A 141 9.62 -3.31 19.82
C SER A 141 8.22 -3.20 20.43
N GLY A 142 7.61 -2.01 20.39
CA GLY A 142 6.31 -1.73 21.00
C GLY A 142 6.22 -0.26 21.43
N PHE A 143 5.00 0.28 21.53
CA PHE A 143 4.75 1.70 21.85
C PHE A 143 5.32 2.73 20.84
N GLU A 144 5.14 2.48 19.54
CA GLU A 144 5.31 3.51 18.48
C GLU A 144 3.98 4.16 18.11
N GLY A 145 3.06 4.30 19.07
CA GLY A 145 1.92 5.18 18.89
C GLY A 145 2.46 6.59 18.77
N LEU A 146 2.17 7.28 17.65
CA LEU A 146 2.44 8.70 17.50
C LEU A 146 1.91 9.38 18.76
N MET A 147 2.80 9.79 19.67
CA MET A 147 2.41 10.65 20.77
C MET A 147 1.94 11.93 20.10
N ARG A 148 0.64 12.01 19.78
CA ARG A 148 -0.03 13.29 19.63
C ARG A 148 0.31 14.03 20.90
N HIS A 149 1.05 15.13 20.75
CA HIS A 149 1.46 15.98 21.85
C HIS A 149 0.25 16.26 22.73
N ALA A 150 0.13 15.54 23.85
CA ALA A 150 -0.64 15.98 24.98
C ALA A 150 0.24 17.01 25.69
N SER A 151 0.39 18.18 25.07
CA SER A 151 0.81 19.37 25.79
C SER A 151 -0.39 19.83 26.61
N ASN A 152 -0.47 19.33 27.85
CA ASN A 152 -0.94 20.16 28.95
C ASN A 152 0.12 21.25 29.11
N ASP A 153 -0.16 22.46 28.62
CA ASP A 153 0.45 23.64 29.22
C ASP A 153 -0.54 24.81 29.16
N ASP A 154 -1.07 25.12 30.36
CA ASP A 154 -1.76 26.35 30.71
C ASP A 154 -0.79 27.53 30.50
N SER A 155 -0.97 28.33 29.45
CA SER A 155 -0.34 29.66 29.35
C SER A 155 -1.04 30.55 28.33
N GLN A 156 -1.93 31.39 28.85
CA GLN A 156 -2.29 32.76 28.42
C GLN A 156 -2.53 33.11 26.94
N GLU A 157 -3.74 33.64 26.76
CA GLU A 157 -4.29 34.43 25.66
C GLU A 157 -3.29 35.35 24.92
N VAL A 158 -3.21 35.18 23.60
CA VAL A 158 -3.09 36.30 22.66
C VAL A 158 -4.11 36.07 21.55
N GLU A 159 -5.11 36.94 21.56
CA GLU A 159 -6.21 37.02 20.61
C GLU A 159 -5.71 37.65 19.30
N GLU A 160 -5.43 36.83 18.27
CA GLU A 160 -5.27 37.32 16.90
C GLU A 160 -6.64 37.27 16.20
N GLN A 161 -7.30 38.43 16.13
CA GLN A 161 -8.50 38.65 15.34
C GLN A 161 -8.17 38.51 13.84
N PHE A 162 -8.64 37.42 13.24
CA PHE A 162 -8.81 37.32 11.79
C PHE A 162 -10.23 37.78 11.42
N PRO A 163 -10.42 38.49 10.30
CA PRO A 163 -11.73 39.05 9.94
C PRO A 163 -12.69 37.94 9.53
N GLU A 164 -13.82 37.85 10.23
CA GLU A 164 -14.99 37.08 9.83
C GLU A 164 -15.55 37.63 8.52
N SER A 165 -15.22 36.97 7.41
CA SER A 165 -15.95 37.09 6.16
C SER A 165 -16.84 35.86 6.04
N GLU A 166 -18.09 35.96 6.51
CA GLU A 166 -19.14 35.01 6.17
C GLU A 166 -19.42 35.09 4.66
N MET A 167 -18.71 34.29 3.88
CA MET A 167 -19.07 34.03 2.48
C MET A 167 -20.14 32.96 2.46
N LEU A 168 -21.39 33.38 2.25
CA LEU A 168 -22.47 32.48 1.86
C LEU A 168 -22.20 32.00 0.43
N ILE A 169 -21.82 30.73 0.30
CA ILE A 169 -21.55 30.11 -0.99
C ILE A 169 -22.87 29.58 -1.58
N ASP A 170 -23.28 30.14 -2.70
CA ASP A 170 -24.45 29.70 -3.46
C ASP A 170 -23.97 28.80 -4.62
N PHE A 171 -24.25 27.48 -4.53
CA PHE A 171 -23.79 26.50 -5.53
C PHE A 171 -24.89 26.18 -6.52
N ASN A 172 -24.61 26.39 -7.82
CA ASN A 172 -25.54 26.01 -8.88
C ASN A 172 -25.42 24.51 -9.21
N ILE A 173 -26.40 23.74 -8.76
CA ILE A 173 -26.42 22.25 -8.77
C ILE A 173 -26.53 21.66 -10.19
N SER A 174 -26.96 22.43 -11.18
CA SER A 174 -27.35 21.93 -12.51
C SER A 174 -26.18 21.48 -13.42
N GLU A 175 -24.92 21.69 -13.05
CA GLU A 175 -23.76 21.38 -13.91
C GLU A 175 -23.02 20.07 -13.54
N LEU A 176 -23.53 19.26 -12.61
CA LEU A 176 -22.80 18.12 -12.05
C LEU A 176 -23.14 16.73 -12.64
N ASP A 177 -24.12 16.61 -13.52
CA ASP A 177 -24.84 15.35 -13.74
C ASP A 177 -24.17 14.29 -14.66
N ASN A 178 -22.93 14.43 -15.12
CA ASN A 178 -22.33 13.43 -16.04
C ASN A 178 -20.81 13.20 -15.86
N VAL A 179 -20.35 12.89 -14.64
CA VAL A 179 -18.93 12.52 -14.41
C VAL A 179 -18.78 11.01 -14.25
N TYR A 180 -18.06 10.38 -15.18
CA TYR A 180 -17.71 8.96 -15.11
C TYR A 180 -16.46 8.77 -14.23
N PHE A 181 -16.56 8.00 -13.14
CA PHE A 181 -15.49 7.86 -12.16
C PHE A 181 -14.56 6.67 -12.48
N GLU A 182 -13.49 6.90 -13.25
CA GLU A 182 -12.53 5.84 -13.63
C GLU A 182 -11.77 5.20 -12.45
N ASN A 183 -11.83 5.77 -11.24
CA ASN A 183 -11.25 5.20 -10.01
C ASN A 183 -12.14 5.48 -8.79
N SER A 184 -13.39 5.03 -8.85
CA SER A 184 -14.42 5.34 -7.85
C SER A 184 -14.03 5.05 -6.39
N GLN A 185 -13.22 4.01 -6.13
CA GLN A 185 -12.86 3.63 -4.76
C GLN A 185 -11.89 4.60 -4.09
N GLY A 186 -10.81 4.97 -4.78
CA GLY A 186 -9.82 5.93 -4.27
C GLY A 186 -10.42 7.33 -4.12
N LEU A 187 -11.30 7.71 -5.04
CA LEU A 187 -12.05 8.97 -4.94
C LEU A 187 -12.99 8.99 -3.73
N THR A 188 -13.74 7.91 -3.50
CA THR A 188 -14.66 7.81 -2.35
C THR A 188 -13.90 7.92 -1.04
N TYR A 189 -12.71 7.32 -0.96
CA TYR A 189 -11.82 7.44 0.20
C TYR A 189 -11.36 8.87 0.42
N LEU A 190 -10.78 9.50 -0.60
CA LEU A 190 -10.28 10.88 -0.51
C LEU A 190 -11.40 11.86 -0.13
N ALA A 191 -12.59 11.68 -0.70
CA ALA A 191 -13.75 12.50 -0.39
C ALA A 191 -14.23 12.33 1.05
N GLY A 192 -14.28 11.10 1.57
CA GLY A 192 -14.58 10.85 2.98
C GLY A 192 -13.55 11.47 3.93
N TRP A 193 -12.26 11.41 3.56
CA TRP A 193 -11.18 12.02 4.34
C TRP A 193 -11.28 13.56 4.38
N VAL A 194 -11.60 14.20 3.25
CA VAL A 194 -11.85 15.65 3.18
C VAL A 194 -13.01 16.03 4.11
N LEU A 195 -14.12 15.29 4.09
CA LEU A 195 -15.27 15.54 4.97
C LEU A 195 -14.93 15.42 6.45
N LYS A 196 -14.02 14.52 6.82
CA LYS A 196 -13.55 14.34 8.19
C LYS A 196 -12.71 15.53 8.67
N GLY A 197 -12.08 16.26 7.74
CA GLY A 197 -11.25 17.42 8.02
C GLY A 197 -12.00 18.75 8.14
N ILE A 198 -13.27 18.80 7.73
CA ILE A 198 -14.10 20.02 7.81
C ILE A 198 -15.06 19.95 9.00
N ASN A 199 -15.28 21.10 9.64
CA ASN A 199 -16.26 21.20 10.72
C ASN A 199 -17.65 21.44 10.12
N VAL A 200 -18.43 20.38 9.96
CA VAL A 200 -19.77 20.46 9.38
C VAL A 200 -20.77 20.95 10.45
N PRO A 201 -21.50 22.07 10.20
CA PRO A 201 -22.54 22.53 11.11
C PRO A 201 -23.63 21.46 11.31
N ASP A 202 -24.22 21.40 12.51
CA ASP A 202 -25.33 20.50 12.81
C ASP A 202 -26.64 21.01 12.14
N CYS A 203 -26.73 20.77 10.83
CA CYS A 203 -27.81 21.21 9.96
C CYS A 203 -28.22 20.06 9.04
N ASP A 204 -29.52 19.73 9.03
CA ASP A 204 -30.06 18.64 8.19
C ASP A 204 -29.78 18.84 6.70
N ASN A 205 -29.79 20.09 6.22
CA ASN A 205 -29.51 20.39 4.82
C ASN A 205 -28.03 20.10 4.49
N CYS A 206 -27.10 20.53 5.34
CA CYS A 206 -25.68 20.23 5.19
C CYS A 206 -25.44 18.72 5.26
N ARG A 207 -26.11 18.02 6.18
CA ARG A 207 -25.98 16.58 6.34
C ARG A 207 -26.46 15.82 5.10
N ASN A 208 -27.62 16.17 4.57
CA ASN A 208 -28.18 15.51 3.38
C ASN A 208 -27.41 15.84 2.09
N THR A 209 -26.72 16.99 2.07
CA THR A 209 -25.90 17.41 0.92
C THR A 209 -24.52 16.76 0.94
N LEU A 210 -23.89 16.69 2.11
CA LEU A 210 -22.50 16.23 2.26
C LEU A 210 -22.38 14.71 2.43
N TYR A 211 -23.40 14.06 3.00
CA TYR A 211 -23.43 12.62 3.20
C TYR A 211 -24.50 11.98 2.30
N PRO A 212 -24.29 10.76 1.80
CA PRO A 212 -25.26 10.09 0.95
C PRO A 212 -26.45 9.63 1.78
N GLY A 213 -27.66 9.76 1.23
CA GLY A 213 -28.87 9.18 1.82
C GLY A 213 -28.86 7.65 1.80
N GLU A 214 -28.15 7.03 0.85
CA GLU A 214 -27.98 5.58 0.73
C GLU A 214 -26.54 5.20 0.39
N VAL A 215 -26.02 4.17 1.05
CA VAL A 215 -24.67 3.64 0.82
C VAL A 215 -24.69 2.73 -0.41
N ASN A 216 -24.01 3.13 -1.47
CA ASN A 216 -23.86 2.33 -2.70
C ASN A 216 -22.52 1.54 -2.74
N ASN A 217 -22.32 0.75 -3.80
CA ASN A 217 -21.13 -0.10 -3.98
C ASN A 217 -19.77 0.65 -4.01
N HIS A 218 -19.76 1.95 -4.32
CA HIS A 218 -18.52 2.75 -4.32
C HIS A 218 -17.99 2.99 -2.90
N HIS A 219 -18.87 2.88 -1.89
CA HIS A 219 -18.57 3.04 -0.48
C HIS A 219 -18.13 1.75 0.22
N LEU A 220 -18.28 0.58 -0.42
CA LEU A 220 -17.88 -0.69 0.18
C LEU A 220 -16.42 -0.69 0.67
N PRO A 221 -15.43 -0.25 -0.11
CA PRO A 221 -14.03 -0.28 0.32
C PRO A 221 -13.74 0.61 1.54
N THR A 222 -14.38 1.78 1.60
CA THR A 222 -14.32 2.71 2.73
C THR A 222 -15.05 2.16 3.95
N SER A 223 -16.14 1.41 3.74
CA SER A 223 -16.94 0.81 4.82
C SER A 223 -16.18 -0.18 5.70
N PHE A 224 -15.14 -0.83 5.14
CA PHE A 224 -14.32 -1.79 5.88
C PHE A 224 -13.14 -1.16 6.63
N ARG A 225 -12.88 0.15 6.47
CA ARG A 225 -11.58 0.74 6.86
C ARG A 225 -11.61 1.70 8.04
N GLU A 226 -12.70 2.43 8.28
CA GLU A 226 -12.70 3.43 9.37
C GLU A 226 -14.03 3.46 10.14
N ILE A 227 -14.07 2.81 11.29
CA ILE A 227 -15.18 2.95 12.25
C ILE A 227 -14.73 4.03 13.24
N ASP A 228 -15.40 5.19 13.28
CA ASP A 228 -15.17 6.18 14.35
C ASP A 228 -15.57 5.57 15.72
N ASN A 229 -15.13 6.18 16.82
CA ASN A 229 -15.52 5.79 18.19
C ASN A 229 -17.06 5.74 18.42
N ARG A 230 -17.87 6.37 17.56
CA ARG A 230 -19.35 6.32 17.51
C ARG A 230 -19.91 5.47 16.36
N GLN A 231 -19.07 4.68 15.70
CA GLN A 231 -19.41 3.80 14.58
C GLN A 231 -19.97 4.50 13.33
N GLN A 232 -19.71 5.79 13.12
CA GLN A 232 -20.20 6.48 11.93
C GLN A 232 -19.11 6.55 10.86
N LEU A 233 -19.37 5.90 9.74
CA LEU A 233 -18.64 6.11 8.50
C LEU A 233 -19.26 7.33 7.81
N THR A 234 -18.56 8.46 7.78
CA THR A 234 -18.97 9.63 7.01
C THR A 234 -18.64 9.41 5.54
N TYR A 235 -19.51 8.65 4.87
CA TYR A 235 -19.44 8.49 3.43
C TYR A 235 -19.67 9.84 2.75
N ALA A 236 -18.85 10.18 1.76
CA ALA A 236 -19.08 11.39 0.99
C ALA A 236 -20.25 11.18 0.03
N SER A 237 -21.11 12.18 -0.09
CA SER A 237 -22.15 12.19 -1.12
C SER A 237 -21.52 12.21 -2.52
N SER A 238 -22.30 11.85 -3.54
CA SER A 238 -21.88 11.99 -4.94
C SER A 238 -21.47 13.42 -5.29
N TYR A 239 -22.11 14.42 -4.66
CA TYR A 239 -21.76 15.83 -4.79
C TYR A 239 -20.32 16.09 -4.34
N VAL A 240 -19.96 15.68 -3.12
CA VAL A 240 -18.62 15.88 -2.57
C VAL A 240 -17.58 15.08 -3.37
N MET A 241 -17.91 13.85 -3.78
CA MET A 241 -17.05 13.07 -4.66
C MET A 241 -16.78 13.78 -5.99
N SER A 242 -17.81 14.37 -6.61
CA SER A 242 -17.67 15.15 -7.85
C SER A 242 -16.80 16.40 -7.64
N LEU A 243 -16.95 17.08 -6.51
CA LEU A 243 -16.11 18.23 -6.16
C LEU A 243 -14.63 17.83 -6.04
N VAL A 244 -14.34 16.79 -5.27
CA VAL A 244 -12.97 16.28 -5.08
C VAL A 244 -12.39 15.79 -6.42
N GLN A 245 -13.21 15.21 -7.29
CA GLN A 245 -12.83 14.81 -8.63
C GLN A 245 -12.45 16.02 -9.49
N LYS A 246 -13.23 17.10 -9.46
CA LYS A 246 -12.90 18.36 -10.16
C LYS A 246 -11.60 18.99 -9.65
N ILE A 247 -11.40 19.03 -8.33
CA ILE A 247 -10.14 19.50 -7.71
C ILE A 247 -8.97 18.67 -8.23
N ARG A 248 -9.12 17.34 -8.19
CA ARG A 248 -8.11 16.42 -8.67
C ARG A 248 -7.76 16.70 -10.12
N ASP A 249 -8.74 16.77 -11.01
CA ASP A 249 -8.49 16.96 -12.43
C ASP A 249 -7.84 18.33 -12.73
N CYS A 250 -8.24 19.37 -12.00
CA CYS A 250 -7.58 20.67 -12.06
C CYS A 250 -6.10 20.58 -11.63
N LEU A 251 -5.81 19.93 -10.50
CA LEU A 251 -4.45 19.74 -10.01
C LEU A 251 -3.60 18.93 -11.01
N TYR A 252 -4.15 17.85 -11.59
CA TYR A 252 -3.42 17.05 -12.57
C TYR A 252 -3.06 17.87 -13.81
N LYS A 253 -4.00 18.66 -14.34
CA LYS A 253 -3.76 19.54 -15.49
C LYS A 253 -2.72 20.62 -15.18
N PHE A 254 -2.78 21.20 -13.97
CA PHE A 254 -1.78 22.14 -13.50
C PHE A 254 -0.39 21.50 -13.42
N LEU A 255 -0.29 20.31 -12.81
CA LEU A 255 0.98 19.60 -12.66
C LEU A 255 1.57 19.14 -14.00
N GLU A 256 0.72 18.76 -14.97
CA GLU A 256 1.16 18.40 -16.31
C GLU A 256 1.82 19.58 -17.05
N THR A 257 1.27 20.78 -16.89
CA THR A 257 1.76 21.99 -17.58
C THR A 257 2.90 22.68 -16.83
N SER A 258 2.85 22.68 -15.50
CA SER A 258 3.67 23.54 -14.65
C SER A 258 4.56 22.77 -13.66
N GLY A 259 4.43 21.44 -13.56
CA GLY A 259 5.12 20.60 -12.56
C GLY A 259 6.66 20.68 -12.59
N PHE A 260 7.25 21.14 -13.69
CA PHE A 260 8.70 21.30 -13.85
C PHE A 260 9.23 22.68 -13.45
N GLN A 261 8.34 23.64 -13.14
CA GLN A 261 8.72 25.02 -12.84
C GLN A 261 9.14 25.20 -11.38
N ARG A 262 10.01 26.18 -11.11
CA ARG A 262 10.32 26.63 -9.75
C ARG A 262 9.18 27.51 -9.25
N ASN A 263 8.87 27.48 -7.95
CA ASN A 263 7.77 28.23 -7.30
C ASN A 263 6.35 27.75 -7.67
N LEU A 264 6.12 26.44 -7.61
CA LEU A 264 4.82 25.80 -7.87
C LEU A 264 3.66 26.39 -7.04
N VAL A 265 3.91 26.85 -5.82
CA VAL A 265 2.86 27.39 -4.93
C VAL A 265 2.22 28.65 -5.52
N ASN A 266 3.04 29.60 -5.97
CA ASN A 266 2.53 30.86 -6.54
C ASN A 266 1.83 30.62 -7.89
N LEU A 267 2.38 29.72 -8.71
CA LEU A 267 1.78 29.34 -9.99
C LEU A 267 0.45 28.59 -9.80
N GLY A 268 0.38 27.74 -8.78
CA GLY A 268 -0.84 27.02 -8.42
C GLY A 268 -1.94 27.95 -7.95
N GLN A 269 -1.61 28.95 -7.12
CA GLN A 269 -2.57 29.97 -6.70
C GLN A 269 -3.15 30.73 -7.90
N VAL A 270 -2.30 31.20 -8.81
CA VAL A 270 -2.75 31.90 -10.03
C VAL A 270 -3.63 30.98 -10.90
N HIS A 271 -3.22 29.74 -11.11
CA HIS A 271 -3.98 28.77 -11.91
C HIS A 271 -5.36 28.46 -11.30
N CYS A 272 -5.45 28.34 -9.97
CA CYS A 272 -6.73 28.15 -9.28
C CYS A 272 -7.66 29.37 -9.43
N LEU A 273 -7.12 30.59 -9.39
CA LEU A 273 -7.88 31.82 -9.63
C LEU A 273 -8.40 31.90 -11.08
N GLU A 274 -7.60 31.46 -12.06
CA GLU A 274 -7.95 31.52 -13.49
C GLU A 274 -8.93 30.44 -13.94
N HIS A 275 -9.05 29.33 -13.21
CA HIS A 275 -9.91 28.20 -13.54
C HIS A 275 -11.10 28.04 -12.59
N ASP A 276 -11.49 29.14 -11.95
CA ASP A 276 -12.67 29.26 -11.11
C ASP A 276 -12.73 28.22 -9.98
N CYS A 277 -11.55 27.79 -9.51
CA CYS A 277 -11.44 26.88 -8.38
C CYS A 277 -11.77 27.57 -7.06
N ASN A 278 -11.97 28.89 -7.06
CA ASN A 278 -12.53 29.63 -5.93
C ASN A 278 -14.00 29.29 -5.68
N ASN A 279 -14.73 28.82 -6.70
CA ASN A 279 -16.07 28.28 -6.52
C ASN A 279 -16.03 26.79 -6.07
N ILE A 280 -14.83 26.24 -5.82
CA ILE A 280 -14.60 24.85 -5.43
C ILE A 280 -14.06 24.74 -3.99
N ILE A 281 -13.47 25.82 -3.45
CA ILE A 281 -12.90 25.93 -2.09
C ILE A 281 -13.81 26.81 -1.24
#